data_AF-A0A957VC60-F1
#
_entry.id   AF-A0A957VC60-F1
#
_cell.length_a   1.000
_cell.length_b   1.000
_cell.length_c   1.000
_cell.angle_alpha   90.00
_cell.angle_beta   90.00
_cell.angle_gamma   90.00
#
_symmetry.space_group_name_H-M   'P 1'
#
loop_
_entity.id
_entity.type
_entity.pdbx_description
1 polymer ?
#
loop_
_entity_poly.entity_id
_entity_poly.type
_entity_poly.pdbx_seq_one_letter_code
_entity_poly.pdbx_strand_id
1 'polypeptide(L)'
;MSANIHGAHRNRAIDLTTRVAVVSSALVILAAAVLSFTALYDLFLQIGLFAGWLAILFPLLFDLAELAAAVTVLNAKLQGENDRFAWGLVIGFTVAGMLANIAHAAHAWHIGRIDSAQFALAVVFTSLFPLSIALVTHLLKRTIERTISRAGAVATLAELTRQADQARAALDQMSQRRETLAGQIEQQQAALADLMSQQHGPAGGSFLGNVEEMNQARAEQMAQRREQVLILADQGMSQSDIAGELGVSVTTVKRDLKALNGRVTR
;
A
#
# COMPACT_ATOMS: atom_id res chain seq x y z
N MET A 1 42.04 -7.54 12.89
CA MET A 1 42.53 -7.53 11.48
C MET A 1 42.22 -8.82 10.69
N SER A 2 41.95 -9.97 11.35
CA SER A 2 41.64 -11.25 10.67
C SER A 2 40.20 -11.35 10.08
N ALA A 3 39.22 -10.63 10.63
CA ALA A 3 37.82 -10.67 10.16
C ALA A 3 37.58 -10.01 8.79
N ASN A 4 38.47 -9.09 8.36
CA ASN A 4 38.28 -8.32 7.13
C ASN A 4 38.72 -9.10 5.87
N ILE A 5 39.62 -10.07 6.01
CA ILE A 5 40.13 -10.88 4.89
C ILE A 5 39.08 -11.92 4.46
N HIS A 6 38.34 -12.51 5.40
CA HIS A 6 37.28 -13.47 5.11
C HIS A 6 36.09 -12.85 4.35
N GLY A 7 35.75 -11.58 4.61
CA GLY A 7 34.68 -10.87 3.89
C GLY A 7 35.03 -10.58 2.42
N ALA A 8 36.28 -10.20 2.15
CA ALA A 8 36.73 -9.86 0.80
C ALA A 8 36.79 -11.08 -0.15
N HIS A 9 37.28 -12.22 0.34
CA HIS A 9 37.31 -13.47 -0.44
C HIS A 9 35.90 -14.00 -0.72
N ARG A 10 34.98 -13.92 0.25
CA ARG A 10 33.59 -14.36 0.08
C ARG A 10 32.85 -13.51 -0.95
N ASN A 11 33.04 -12.19 -0.94
CA ASN A 11 32.42 -11.29 -1.91
C ASN A 11 32.97 -11.49 -3.34
N ARG A 12 34.28 -11.74 -3.48
CA ARG A 12 34.88 -12.09 -4.80
C ARG A 12 34.39 -13.44 -5.33
N ALA A 13 34.22 -14.44 -4.46
CA ALA A 13 33.71 -15.75 -4.86
C ALA A 13 32.24 -15.69 -5.30
N ILE A 14 31.41 -14.90 -4.62
CA ILE A 14 30.00 -14.68 -5.00
C ILE A 14 29.90 -13.92 -6.33
N ASP A 15 30.74 -12.91 -6.56
CA ASP A 15 30.79 -12.18 -7.84
C ASP A 15 31.28 -13.07 -8.99
N LEU A 16 32.33 -13.87 -8.76
CA LEU A 16 32.87 -14.78 -9.78
C LEU A 16 31.86 -15.88 -10.16
N THR A 17 31.20 -16.50 -9.18
CA THR A 17 30.18 -17.53 -9.43
C THR A 17 28.97 -16.95 -10.16
N THR A 18 28.53 -15.74 -9.80
CA THR A 18 27.45 -15.04 -10.50
C THR A 18 27.83 -14.72 -11.94
N ARG A 19 29.04 -14.19 -12.18
CA ARG A 19 29.53 -13.88 -13.53
C ARG A 19 29.67 -15.14 -14.39
N VAL A 20 30.27 -16.20 -13.85
CA VAL A 20 30.41 -17.48 -14.55
C VAL A 20 29.03 -18.04 -14.92
N ALA A 21 28.05 -17.99 -14.00
CA ALA A 21 26.69 -18.46 -14.26
C ALA A 21 25.97 -17.63 -15.33
N VAL A 22 26.12 -16.30 -15.32
CA VAL A 22 25.51 -15.41 -16.33
C VAL A 22 26.13 -15.66 -17.70
N VAL A 23 27.47 -15.72 -17.79
CA VAL A 23 28.17 -15.93 -19.05
C VAL A 23 27.87 -17.33 -19.61
N SER A 24 27.89 -18.38 -18.78
CA SER A 24 27.57 -19.73 -19.25
C SER A 24 26.12 -19.85 -19.71
N SER A 25 25.17 -19.24 -18.98
CA SER A 25 23.76 -19.23 -19.39
C SER A 25 23.55 -18.48 -20.71
N ALA A 26 24.19 -17.33 -20.88
CA ALA A 26 24.13 -16.57 -22.13
C ALA A 26 24.70 -17.36 -23.31
N LEU A 27 25.82 -18.07 -23.11
CA LEU A 27 26.42 -18.92 -24.15
C LEU A 27 25.50 -20.10 -24.51
N VAL A 28 24.87 -20.75 -23.53
CA VAL A 28 23.92 -21.85 -23.78
C VAL A 28 22.68 -21.34 -24.53
N ILE A 29 22.14 -20.19 -24.14
CA ILE A 29 21.00 -19.56 -24.84
C ILE A 29 21.38 -19.23 -26.28
N LEU A 30 22.56 -18.64 -26.50
CA LEU A 30 23.05 -18.31 -27.84
C LEU A 30 23.24 -19.56 -28.71
N ALA A 31 23.83 -20.63 -28.17
CA ALA A 31 23.98 -21.89 -28.89
C ALA A 31 22.63 -22.52 -29.25
N ALA A 32 21.68 -22.50 -28.31
CA ALA A 32 20.32 -22.99 -28.54
C ALA A 32 19.57 -22.14 -29.58
N ALA A 33 19.77 -20.81 -29.57
CA ALA A 33 19.23 -19.89 -30.57
C ALA A 33 19.74 -20.23 -31.97
N VAL A 34 21.04 -20.44 -32.12
CA VAL A 34 21.66 -20.81 -33.41
C VAL A 34 21.07 -22.14 -33.93
N LEU A 35 20.93 -23.15 -33.06
CA LEU A 35 20.33 -24.43 -33.47
C LEU A 35 18.88 -24.27 -33.92
N SER A 36 18.07 -23.53 -33.15
CA SER A 36 16.68 -23.21 -33.50
C SER A 36 16.60 -22.45 -34.83
N PHE A 37 17.46 -21.45 -35.02
CA PHE A 37 17.57 -20.69 -36.27
C PHE A 37 17.84 -21.61 -37.47
N THR A 38 18.84 -22.49 -37.35
CA THR A 38 19.20 -23.42 -38.43
C THR A 38 18.09 -24.40 -38.76
N ALA A 39 17.38 -24.92 -37.74
CA ALA A 39 16.28 -25.86 -37.94
C ALA A 39 15.10 -25.22 -38.68
N LEU A 40 14.69 -24.00 -38.29
CA LEU A 40 13.64 -23.28 -39.02
C LEU A 40 14.09 -22.93 -40.44
N TYR A 41 15.32 -22.42 -40.61
CA TYR A 41 15.85 -22.09 -41.94
C TYR A 41 15.79 -23.28 -42.88
N ASP A 42 16.33 -24.42 -42.45
CA ASP A 42 16.35 -25.66 -43.24
C ASP A 42 14.93 -26.17 -43.52
N LEU A 43 14.02 -26.07 -42.55
CA LEU A 43 12.61 -26.44 -42.74
C LEU A 43 11.98 -25.62 -43.87
N PHE A 44 12.17 -24.29 -43.88
CA PHE A 44 11.61 -23.43 -44.92
C PHE A 44 12.21 -23.66 -46.30
N LEU A 45 13.51 -23.95 -46.38
CA LEU A 45 14.14 -24.37 -47.64
C LEU A 45 13.56 -25.68 -48.16
N GLN A 46 13.38 -26.67 -47.27
CA GLN A 46 12.93 -28.01 -47.64
C GLN A 46 11.47 -28.04 -48.08
N ILE A 47 10.60 -27.23 -47.49
CA ILE A 47 9.21 -27.11 -47.93
C ILE A 47 9.12 -26.38 -49.29
N GLY A 48 10.18 -25.66 -49.71
CA GLY A 48 10.21 -24.95 -50.99
C GLY A 48 9.32 -23.70 -51.01
N LEU A 49 8.89 -23.22 -49.85
CA LEU A 49 8.03 -22.03 -49.73
C LEU A 49 8.75 -20.74 -50.14
N PHE A 50 10.08 -20.69 -49.97
CA PHE A 50 10.85 -19.47 -50.12
C PHE A 50 12.18 -19.70 -50.86
N ALA A 51 12.65 -18.66 -51.55
CA ALA A 51 14.02 -18.61 -52.06
C ALA A 51 15.04 -18.58 -50.91
N GLY A 52 16.25 -19.08 -51.15
CA GLY A 52 17.28 -19.27 -50.11
C GLY A 52 17.52 -18.06 -49.21
N TRP A 53 17.66 -16.88 -49.80
CA TRP A 53 17.89 -15.64 -49.07
C TRP A 53 16.68 -15.19 -48.22
N LEU A 54 15.46 -15.55 -48.62
CA LEU A 54 14.23 -15.15 -47.96
C LEU A 54 13.90 -16.07 -46.77
N ALA A 55 14.31 -17.34 -46.82
CA ALA A 55 14.16 -18.29 -45.73
C ALA A 55 14.89 -17.86 -44.44
N ILE A 56 15.95 -17.06 -44.55
CA ILE A 56 16.70 -16.47 -43.42
C ILE A 56 15.81 -15.56 -42.57
N LEU A 57 14.85 -14.86 -43.19
CA LEU A 57 14.04 -13.86 -42.51
C LEU A 57 13.04 -14.50 -41.53
N PHE A 58 12.63 -15.74 -41.78
CA PHE A 58 11.55 -16.36 -41.02
C PHE A 58 11.93 -16.73 -39.59
N PRO A 59 13.05 -17.46 -39.34
CA PRO A 59 13.53 -17.66 -37.99
C PRO A 59 13.81 -16.34 -37.27
N LEU A 60 14.40 -15.37 -37.98
CA LEU A 60 14.70 -14.05 -37.42
C LEU A 60 13.42 -13.31 -37.00
N LEU A 61 12.37 -13.34 -37.84
CA LEU A 61 11.09 -12.73 -37.55
C LEU A 61 10.41 -13.40 -36.36
N PHE A 62 10.49 -14.73 -36.26
CA PHE A 62 9.98 -15.48 -35.12
C PHE A 62 10.67 -15.09 -33.82
N ASP A 63 12.00 -15.13 -33.81
CA ASP A 63 12.80 -14.83 -32.61
C ASP A 63 12.65 -13.37 -32.18
N LEU A 64 12.64 -12.42 -33.13
CA LEU A 64 12.43 -11.00 -32.84
C LEU A 64 11.02 -10.74 -32.32
N ALA A 65 10.00 -11.43 -32.86
CA ALA A 65 8.64 -11.28 -32.39
C ALA A 65 8.46 -11.85 -30.96
N GLU A 66 9.07 -13.01 -30.67
CA GLU A 66 9.10 -13.59 -29.33
C GLU A 66 9.80 -12.66 -28.33
N LEU A 67 10.97 -12.12 -28.70
CA LEU A 67 11.71 -11.19 -27.87
C LEU A 67 10.95 -9.86 -27.66
N ALA A 68 10.33 -9.32 -28.71
CA ALA A 68 9.52 -8.11 -28.62
C ALA A 68 8.31 -8.31 -27.70
N ALA A 69 7.64 -9.47 -27.79
CA ALA A 69 6.55 -9.82 -26.89
C ALA A 69 7.03 -9.93 -25.43
N ALA A 70 8.18 -10.56 -25.20
CA ALA A 70 8.80 -10.66 -23.88
C ALA A 70 9.13 -9.29 -23.28
N VAL A 71 9.76 -8.40 -24.06
CA VAL A 71 10.05 -7.02 -23.64
C VAL A 71 8.76 -6.26 -23.35
N THR A 72 7.71 -6.46 -24.15
CA THR A 72 6.40 -5.83 -23.93
C THR A 72 5.76 -6.27 -22.62
N VAL A 73 5.86 -7.56 -22.25
CA VAL A 73 5.42 -8.07 -20.93
C VAL A 73 6.14 -7.33 -19.80
N LEU A 74 7.46 -7.19 -19.90
CA LEU A 74 8.26 -6.53 -18.87
C LEU A 74 7.93 -5.03 -18.78
N ASN A 75 7.80 -4.36 -19.93
CA ASN A 75 7.45 -2.95 -20.01
C ASN A 75 6.06 -2.68 -19.43
N ALA A 76 5.05 -3.46 -19.79
CA ALA A 76 3.71 -3.36 -19.22
C ALA A 76 3.75 -3.50 -17.69
N LYS A 77 4.57 -4.42 -17.16
CA LYS A 77 4.71 -4.60 -15.71
C LYS A 77 5.35 -3.40 -15.02
N LEU A 78 6.36 -2.78 -15.64
CA LEU A 78 7.01 -1.58 -15.12
C LEU A 78 6.06 -0.37 -15.12
N GLN A 79 5.16 -0.28 -16.11
CA GLN A 79 4.17 0.79 -16.21
C GLN A 79 2.89 0.54 -15.40
N GLY A 80 2.73 -0.66 -14.82
CA GLY A 80 1.53 -1.04 -14.09
C GLY A 80 0.33 -1.37 -14.99
N GLU A 81 0.58 -1.63 -16.28
CA GLU A 81 -0.43 -1.97 -17.27
C GLU A 81 -0.78 -3.47 -17.28
N ASN A 82 -1.86 -3.80 -17.98
CA ASN A 82 -2.29 -5.18 -18.19
C ASN A 82 -1.38 -5.89 -19.22
N ASP A 83 -0.72 -6.97 -18.82
CA ASP A 83 0.22 -7.72 -19.64
C ASP A 83 -0.37 -8.96 -20.33
N ARG A 84 -1.69 -9.20 -20.21
CA ARG A 84 -2.35 -10.42 -20.73
C ARG A 84 -2.15 -10.64 -22.23
N PHE A 85 -2.31 -9.59 -23.04
CA PHE A 85 -2.14 -9.70 -24.49
C PHE A 85 -0.69 -10.01 -24.86
N ALA A 86 0.27 -9.31 -24.25
CA ALA A 86 1.69 -9.57 -24.45
C ALA A 86 2.08 -10.99 -24.02
N TRP A 87 1.52 -11.51 -22.92
CA TRP A 87 1.67 -12.91 -22.53
C TRP A 87 1.07 -13.89 -23.53
N GLY A 88 -0.09 -13.56 -24.09
CA GLY A 88 -0.70 -14.34 -25.17
C GLY A 88 0.24 -14.45 -26.37
N LEU A 89 0.92 -13.35 -26.74
CA LEU A 89 1.93 -13.35 -27.79
C LEU A 89 3.14 -14.19 -27.42
N VAL A 90 3.72 -14.03 -26.22
CA VAL A 90 4.86 -14.86 -25.77
C VAL A 90 4.52 -16.34 -25.87
N ILE A 91 3.40 -16.77 -25.27
CA ILE A 91 2.97 -18.17 -25.32
C ILE A 91 2.75 -18.63 -26.76
N GLY A 92 2.10 -17.81 -27.58
CA GLY A 92 1.85 -18.12 -28.99
C GLY A 92 3.14 -18.35 -29.77
N PHE A 93 4.10 -17.43 -29.68
CA PHE A 93 5.38 -17.55 -30.37
C PHE A 93 6.23 -18.71 -29.82
N THR A 94 6.27 -18.91 -28.50
CA THR A 94 6.98 -20.05 -27.90
C THR A 94 6.42 -21.38 -28.41
N VAL A 95 5.09 -21.55 -28.42
CA VAL A 95 4.45 -22.78 -28.92
C VAL A 95 4.71 -22.97 -30.41
N ALA A 96 4.54 -21.92 -31.22
CA ALA A 96 4.76 -22.01 -32.65
C ALA A 96 6.23 -22.31 -33.00
N GLY A 97 7.20 -21.71 -32.29
CA GLY A 97 8.63 -22.00 -32.43
C GLY A 97 8.97 -23.44 -32.07
N MET A 98 8.43 -23.96 -30.96
CA MET A 98 8.57 -25.38 -30.59
C MET A 98 8.01 -26.30 -31.68
N LEU A 99 6.81 -26.03 -32.18
CA LEU A 99 6.18 -26.86 -33.22
C LEU A 99 6.99 -26.89 -34.52
N ALA A 100 7.53 -25.74 -34.96
CA ALA A 100 8.37 -25.68 -36.14
C ALA A 100 9.65 -26.51 -35.98
N ASN A 101 10.32 -26.36 -34.83
CA ASN A 101 11.51 -27.13 -34.50
C ASN A 101 11.25 -28.65 -34.42
N ILE A 102 10.15 -29.04 -33.79
CA ILE A 102 9.72 -30.45 -33.71
C ILE A 102 9.41 -30.98 -35.11
N ALA A 103 8.75 -30.19 -35.97
CA ALA A 103 8.45 -30.58 -37.34
C ALA A 103 9.73 -30.85 -38.15
N HIS A 104 10.76 -30.01 -37.99
CA HIS A 104 12.06 -30.24 -38.61
C HIS A 104 12.71 -31.55 -38.13
N ALA A 105 12.74 -31.78 -36.81
CA ALA A 105 13.26 -33.03 -36.25
C ALA A 105 12.47 -34.26 -36.72
N ALA A 106 11.14 -34.16 -36.79
CA ALA A 106 10.26 -35.23 -37.23
C ALA A 106 10.48 -35.56 -38.70
N HIS A 107 10.69 -34.54 -39.54
CA HIS A 107 11.04 -34.73 -40.93
C HIS A 107 12.38 -35.45 -41.07
N ALA A 108 13.42 -35.03 -40.35
CA ALA A 108 14.73 -35.68 -40.36
C ALA A 108 14.66 -37.16 -39.93
N TRP A 109 13.80 -37.47 -38.95
CA TRP A 109 13.55 -38.85 -38.53
C TRP A 109 12.82 -39.65 -39.61
N HIS A 110 11.79 -39.08 -40.23
CA HIS A 110 10.99 -39.72 -41.27
C HIS A 110 11.81 -40.11 -42.50
N ILE A 111 12.77 -39.27 -42.91
CA ILE A 111 13.67 -39.54 -44.03
C ILE A 111 14.89 -40.41 -43.66
N GLY A 112 14.95 -40.91 -42.41
CA GLY A 112 16.01 -41.81 -41.94
C GLY A 112 17.36 -41.16 -41.69
N ARG A 113 17.44 -39.82 -41.55
CA ARG A 113 18.71 -39.14 -41.23
C ARG A 113 19.11 -39.29 -39.76
N ILE A 114 18.13 -39.46 -38.88
CA ILE A 114 18.33 -39.63 -37.43
C ILE A 114 17.53 -40.83 -36.93
N ASP A 115 18.00 -41.45 -35.84
CA ASP A 115 17.29 -42.54 -35.17
C ASP A 115 16.26 -42.02 -34.12
N SER A 116 15.51 -42.94 -33.51
CA SER A 116 14.47 -42.60 -32.52
C SER A 116 15.03 -41.93 -31.26
N ALA A 117 16.25 -42.27 -30.83
CA ALA A 117 16.87 -41.66 -29.66
C ALA A 117 17.35 -40.23 -29.97
N GLN A 118 17.93 -40.03 -31.16
CA GLN A 118 18.33 -38.72 -31.67
C GLN A 118 17.13 -37.80 -31.91
N PHE A 119 16.01 -38.34 -32.40
CA PHE A 119 14.76 -37.57 -32.53
C PHE A 119 14.28 -37.06 -31.17
N ALA A 120 14.22 -37.93 -30.15
CA ALA A 120 13.84 -37.51 -28.80
C ALA A 120 14.76 -36.42 -28.24
N LEU A 121 16.07 -36.56 -28.46
CA LEU A 121 17.06 -35.58 -28.03
C LEU A 121 16.91 -34.24 -28.76
N ALA A 122 16.66 -34.27 -30.07
CA ALA A 122 16.42 -33.08 -30.89
C ALA A 122 15.17 -32.31 -30.43
N VAL A 123 14.07 -33.01 -30.13
CA VAL A 123 12.86 -32.38 -29.59
C VAL A 123 13.15 -31.65 -28.28
N VAL A 124 13.90 -32.28 -27.36
CA VAL A 124 14.26 -31.65 -26.08
C VAL A 124 15.11 -30.40 -26.30
N PHE A 125 16.23 -30.51 -27.03
CA PHE A 125 17.17 -29.39 -27.19
C PHE A 125 16.60 -28.22 -28.00
N THR A 126 15.84 -28.51 -29.05
CA THR A 126 15.26 -27.45 -29.89
C THR A 126 14.12 -26.71 -29.19
N SER A 127 13.46 -27.35 -28.22
CA SER A 127 12.46 -26.70 -27.37
C SER A 127 13.08 -25.82 -26.28
N LEU A 128 14.35 -26.04 -25.91
CA LEU A 128 15.00 -25.28 -24.84
C LEU A 128 15.05 -23.79 -25.13
N PHE A 129 15.32 -23.39 -26.38
CA PHE A 129 15.47 -21.98 -26.70
C PHE A 129 14.16 -21.19 -26.51
N PRO A 130 13.03 -21.52 -27.17
CA PRO A 130 11.77 -20.80 -26.95
C PRO A 130 11.31 -20.87 -25.48
N LEU A 131 11.43 -22.05 -24.85
CA LEU A 131 11.09 -22.19 -23.43
C LEU A 131 11.94 -21.28 -22.54
N SER A 132 13.25 -21.17 -22.82
CA SER A 132 14.15 -20.35 -22.02
C SER A 132 13.71 -18.89 -22.02
N ILE A 133 13.29 -18.33 -23.16
CA ILE A 133 12.81 -16.95 -23.25
C ILE A 133 11.54 -16.78 -22.43
N ALA A 134 10.55 -17.67 -22.61
CA ALA A 134 9.30 -17.61 -21.84
C ALA A 134 9.53 -17.71 -20.33
N LEU A 135 10.36 -18.66 -19.89
CA LEU A 135 10.68 -18.86 -18.47
C LEU A 135 11.47 -17.67 -17.89
N VAL A 136 12.50 -17.20 -18.58
CA VAL A 136 13.30 -16.04 -18.16
C VAL A 136 12.41 -14.81 -18.03
N THR A 137 11.52 -14.58 -19.00
CA THR A 137 10.52 -13.50 -18.96
C THR A 137 9.60 -13.64 -17.74
N HIS A 138 9.12 -14.85 -17.46
CA HIS A 138 8.31 -15.12 -16.27
C HIS A 138 9.06 -14.80 -14.96
N LEU A 139 10.31 -15.22 -14.85
CA LEU A 139 11.15 -15.00 -13.67
C LEU A 139 11.48 -13.52 -13.48
N LEU A 140 11.82 -12.81 -14.55
CA LEU A 140 12.04 -11.36 -14.54
C LEU A 140 10.79 -10.62 -14.08
N LYS A 141 9.62 -10.95 -14.64
CA LYS A 141 8.34 -10.37 -14.22
C LYS A 141 8.11 -10.56 -12.71
N ARG A 142 8.24 -11.79 -12.20
CA ARG A 142 8.07 -12.07 -10.76
C ARG A 142 9.07 -11.31 -9.89
N THR A 143 10.30 -11.16 -10.36
CA THR A 143 11.36 -10.45 -9.64
C THR A 143 11.05 -8.96 -9.56
N ILE A 144 10.61 -8.35 -10.67
CA ILE A 144 10.15 -6.96 -10.72
C ILE A 144 8.96 -6.75 -9.77
N GLU A 145 7.94 -7.62 -9.81
CA GLU A 145 6.76 -7.55 -8.93
C GLU A 145 7.14 -7.57 -7.44
N ARG A 146 8.01 -8.50 -7.06
CA ARG A 146 8.51 -8.59 -5.67
C ARG A 146 9.29 -7.35 -5.27
N THR A 147 10.10 -6.80 -6.17
CA THR A 147 10.95 -5.64 -5.91
C THR A 147 10.11 -4.38 -5.73
N ILE A 148 9.15 -4.14 -6.62
CA ILE A 148 8.20 -3.03 -6.53
C ILE A 148 7.38 -3.14 -5.24
N SER A 149 6.83 -4.32 -4.95
CA SER A 149 6.02 -4.53 -3.73
C SER A 149 6.83 -4.28 -2.46
N ARG A 150 8.08 -4.76 -2.42
CA ARG A 150 8.99 -4.55 -1.29
C ARG A 150 9.35 -3.07 -1.15
N ALA A 151 9.66 -2.38 -2.24
CA ALA A 151 9.99 -0.96 -2.22
C ALA A 151 8.80 -0.12 -1.70
N GLY A 152 7.58 -0.43 -2.16
CA GLY A 152 6.35 0.21 -1.66
C GLY A 152 6.14 -0.03 -0.16
N ALA A 153 6.29 -1.28 0.31
CA ALA A 153 6.15 -1.61 1.73
C ALA A 153 7.17 -0.86 2.62
N VAL A 154 8.42 -0.75 2.17
CA VAL A 154 9.47 0.00 2.89
C VAL A 154 9.15 1.49 2.92
N ALA A 155 8.68 2.08 1.82
CA ALA A 155 8.29 3.48 1.77
C ALA A 155 7.11 3.78 2.71
N THR A 156 6.09 2.92 2.71
CA THR A 156 4.95 3.04 3.63
C THR A 156 5.38 2.91 5.10
N LEU A 157 6.28 1.98 5.41
CA LEU A 157 6.81 1.82 6.78
C LEU A 157 7.58 3.06 7.24
N ALA A 158 8.40 3.63 6.36
CA ALA A 158 9.14 4.87 6.65
C ALA A 158 8.18 6.04 6.92
N GLU A 159 7.11 6.17 6.13
CA GLU A 159 6.10 7.20 6.34
C GLU A 159 5.33 7.01 7.66
N LEU A 160 4.93 5.77 7.99
CA LEU A 160 4.27 5.48 9.27
C LEU A 160 5.17 5.78 10.48
N THR A 161 6.47 5.51 10.35
CA THR A 161 7.45 5.83 11.39
C THR A 161 7.56 7.35 11.58
N ARG A 162 7.63 8.10 10.47
CA ARG A 162 7.63 9.57 10.49
C ARG A 162 6.36 10.13 11.14
N GLN A 163 5.19 9.58 10.83
CA GLN A 163 3.93 9.99 11.46
C GLN A 163 3.90 9.68 12.96
N ALA A 164 4.41 8.52 13.37
CA ALA A 164 4.50 8.16 14.79
C ALA A 164 5.44 9.11 15.56
N ASP A 165 6.57 9.49 14.97
CA ASP A 165 7.51 10.43 15.58
C ASP A 165 6.93 11.85 15.66
N GLN A 166 6.19 12.29 14.64
CA GLN A 166 5.47 13.56 14.66
C GLN A 166 4.39 13.59 15.74
N ALA A 167 3.61 12.51 15.88
CA ALA A 167 2.58 12.40 16.91
C ALA A 167 3.19 12.43 18.32
N ARG A 168 4.34 11.76 18.53
CA ARG A 168 5.09 11.82 19.78
C ARG A 168 5.59 13.23 20.09
N ALA A 169 6.22 13.89 19.12
CA ALA A 169 6.69 15.27 19.30
C ALA A 169 5.54 16.25 19.60
N ALA A 170 4.36 16.05 19.00
CA ALA A 170 3.18 16.85 19.31
C ALA A 170 2.68 16.61 20.73
N LEU A 171 2.69 15.37 21.23
CA LEU A 171 2.34 15.05 22.62
C LEU A 171 3.31 15.72 23.60
N ASP A 172 4.60 15.71 23.31
CA ASP A 172 5.62 16.36 24.15
C ASP A 172 5.46 17.88 24.16
N GLN A 173 5.12 18.50 23.03
CA GLN A 173 4.79 19.93 23.01
C GLN A 173 3.53 20.24 23.82
N MET A 174 2.50 19.40 23.74
CA MET A 174 1.29 19.58 24.52
C MET A 174 1.54 19.42 26.03
N SER A 175 2.41 18.49 26.44
CA SER A 175 2.76 18.30 27.86
C SER A 175 3.54 19.51 28.40
N GLN A 176 4.55 19.99 27.66
CA GLN A 176 5.31 21.20 28.02
C GLN A 176 4.40 22.44 28.10
N ARG A 177 3.45 22.57 27.16
CA ARG A 177 2.48 23.68 27.18
C ARG A 177 1.56 23.61 28.38
N ARG A 178 1.11 22.42 28.77
CA ARG A 178 0.32 22.22 30.00
C ARG A 178 1.12 22.62 31.24
N GLU A 179 2.38 22.22 31.33
CA GLU A 179 3.25 22.57 32.46
C GLU A 179 3.49 24.09 32.54
N THR A 180 3.77 24.72 31.39
CA THR A 180 3.93 26.18 31.30
C THR A 180 2.66 26.92 31.75
N LEU A 181 1.49 26.48 31.26
CA LEU A 181 0.21 27.07 31.65
C LEU A 181 -0.10 26.84 33.13
N ALA A 182 0.22 25.67 33.68
CA ALA A 182 0.07 25.39 35.11
C ALA A 182 0.91 26.35 35.95
N GLY A 183 2.18 26.58 35.58
CA GLY A 183 3.03 27.56 36.25
C GLY A 183 2.52 29.00 36.14
N GLN A 184 1.94 29.38 34.99
CA GLN A 184 1.29 30.70 34.85
C GLN A 184 0.06 30.86 35.75
N ILE A 185 -0.75 29.81 35.88
CA ILE A 185 -1.92 29.82 36.78
C ILE A 185 -1.46 29.98 38.23
N GLU A 186 -0.42 29.25 38.65
CA GLU A 186 0.12 29.35 40.01
C GLU A 186 0.65 30.76 40.31
N GLN A 187 1.38 31.37 39.37
CA GLN A 187 1.85 32.76 39.49
C GLN A 187 0.69 33.77 39.58
N GLN A 188 -0.35 33.61 38.75
CA GLN A 188 -1.53 34.48 38.80
C GLN A 188 -2.28 34.32 40.12
N GLN A 189 -2.42 33.10 40.64
CA GLN A 189 -3.05 32.84 41.94
C GLN A 189 -2.25 33.48 43.08
N ALA A 190 -0.91 33.36 43.07
CA ALA A 190 -0.05 34.00 44.07
C ALA A 190 -0.15 35.53 44.01
N ALA A 191 -0.13 36.12 42.81
CA ALA A 191 -0.28 37.57 42.62
C ALA A 191 -1.67 38.07 43.06
N LEU A 192 -2.73 37.31 42.77
CA LEU A 192 -4.08 37.62 43.21
C LEU A 192 -4.19 37.53 44.75
N ALA A 193 -3.61 36.50 45.37
CA ALA A 193 -3.58 36.36 46.83
C ALA A 193 -2.82 37.50 47.51
N ASP A 194 -1.70 37.94 46.94
CA ASP A 194 -0.95 39.10 47.43
C ASP A 194 -1.78 40.40 47.35
N LEU A 195 -2.42 40.65 46.20
CA LEU A 195 -3.37 41.77 46.01
C LEU A 195 -4.54 41.72 47.01
N MET A 196 -5.14 40.55 47.21
CA MET A 196 -6.23 40.37 48.18
C MET A 196 -5.76 40.61 49.62
N SER A 197 -4.54 40.22 49.96
CA SER A 197 -3.95 40.47 51.29
C SER A 197 -3.68 41.95 51.52
N GLN A 198 -3.27 42.69 50.49
CA GLN A 198 -3.13 44.15 50.55
C GLN A 198 -4.47 44.89 50.63
N GLN A 199 -5.54 44.32 50.05
CA GLN A 199 -6.90 44.91 50.09
C GLN A 199 -7.67 44.59 51.38
N HIS A 200 -7.33 43.49 52.06
CA HIS A 200 -7.94 43.09 53.34
C HIS A 200 -7.15 43.64 54.55
N GLY A 201 -7.30 44.95 54.78
CA GLY A 201 -7.42 45.43 56.16
C GLY A 201 -8.67 44.82 56.83
N PRO A 202 -8.87 44.95 58.16
CA PRO A 202 -9.76 44.10 58.98
C PRO A 202 -11.30 44.23 58.76
N ALA A 203 -11.78 44.44 57.52
CA ALA A 203 -13.20 44.66 57.18
C ALA A 203 -13.74 43.79 56.01
N GLY A 204 -13.08 42.70 55.63
CA GLY A 204 -13.41 41.90 54.43
C GLY A 204 -14.40 40.73 54.59
N GLY A 205 -15.07 40.56 55.74
CA GLY A 205 -15.95 39.40 55.99
C GLY A 205 -17.31 39.41 55.26
N SER A 206 -17.69 40.52 54.61
CA SER A 206 -19.07 40.73 54.14
C SER A 206 -19.36 40.27 52.70
N PHE A 207 -18.34 40.08 51.85
CA PHE A 207 -18.57 39.86 50.41
C PHE A 207 -18.86 38.39 50.04
N LEU A 208 -18.20 37.43 50.69
CA LEU A 208 -18.37 36.00 50.39
C LEU A 208 -19.75 35.47 50.85
N GLY A 209 -20.26 35.94 51.99
CA GLY A 209 -21.60 35.57 52.46
C GLY A 209 -22.72 35.97 51.49
N ASN A 210 -22.62 37.17 50.88
CA ASN A 210 -23.60 37.65 49.91
C ASN A 210 -23.65 36.83 48.61
N VAL A 211 -22.52 36.21 48.21
CA VAL A 211 -22.45 35.38 46.98
C VAL A 211 -23.04 33.99 47.22
N GLU A 212 -22.81 33.41 48.39
CA GLU A 212 -23.39 32.12 48.77
C GLU A 212 -24.92 32.21 48.94
N GLU A 213 -25.41 33.26 49.60
CA GLU A 213 -26.86 33.52 49.71
C GLU A 213 -27.53 33.72 48.35
N MET A 214 -26.90 34.48 47.44
CA MET A 214 -27.45 34.72 46.09
C MET A 214 -27.48 33.44 45.24
N ASN A 215 -26.51 32.53 45.42
CA ASN A 215 -26.49 31.25 44.72
C ASN A 215 -27.55 30.27 45.25
N GLN A 216 -27.78 30.25 46.57
CA GLN A 216 -28.85 29.45 47.17
C GLN A 216 -30.23 29.93 46.72
N ALA A 217 -30.49 31.24 46.75
CA ALA A 217 -31.75 31.82 46.30
C ALA A 217 -32.05 31.50 44.82
N ARG A 218 -31.03 31.52 43.94
CA ARG A 218 -31.18 31.15 42.53
C ARG A 218 -31.47 29.66 42.35
N ALA A 219 -30.84 28.79 43.15
CA ALA A 219 -31.09 27.36 43.09
C ALA A 219 -32.53 27.00 43.49
N GLU A 220 -33.06 27.66 44.52
CA GLU A 220 -34.44 27.50 44.98
C GLU A 220 -35.46 27.95 43.92
N GLN A 221 -35.24 29.12 43.31
CA GLN A 221 -36.09 29.61 42.21
C GLN A 221 -36.09 28.66 41.00
N MET A 222 -34.94 28.06 40.71
CA MET A 222 -34.84 27.06 39.63
C MET A 222 -35.58 25.75 39.98
N ALA A 223 -35.58 25.34 41.24
CA ALA A 223 -36.31 24.16 41.69
C ALA A 223 -37.83 24.38 41.63
N GLN A 224 -38.32 25.52 42.12
CA GLN A 224 -39.74 25.89 42.08
C GLN A 224 -40.26 25.99 40.65
N ARG A 225 -39.50 26.61 39.73
CA ARG A 225 -39.87 26.68 38.32
C ARG A 225 -39.97 25.29 37.69
N ARG A 226 -39.07 24.38 38.04
CA ARG A 226 -39.09 23.00 37.54
C ARG A 226 -40.32 22.22 37.99
N GLU A 227 -40.76 22.43 39.22
CA GLU A 227 -41.98 21.82 39.74
C GLU A 227 -43.22 22.34 39.00
N GLN A 228 -43.31 23.64 38.75
CA GLN A 228 -44.40 24.22 37.96
C GLN A 228 -44.40 23.74 36.50
N VAL A 229 -43.22 23.64 35.87
CA VAL A 229 -43.07 23.07 34.53
C VAL A 229 -43.54 21.62 34.49
N LEU A 230 -43.30 20.83 35.55
CA LEU A 230 -43.75 19.44 35.63
C LEU A 230 -45.28 19.34 35.71
N ILE A 231 -45.92 20.16 36.56
CA ILE A 231 -47.38 20.18 36.72
C ILE A 231 -48.07 20.56 35.41
N LEU A 232 -47.59 21.60 34.72
CA LEU A 232 -48.18 22.05 33.46
C LEU A 232 -47.93 21.07 32.31
N ALA A 233 -46.80 20.36 32.33
CA ALA A 233 -46.53 19.29 31.36
C ALA A 233 -47.42 18.06 31.58
N ASP A 234 -47.73 17.70 32.83
CA ASP A 234 -48.65 16.60 33.18
C ASP A 234 -50.10 16.89 32.74
N GLN A 235 -50.47 18.17 32.70
CA GLN A 235 -51.74 18.65 32.14
C GLN A 235 -51.80 18.62 30.60
N GLY A 236 -50.74 18.14 29.93
CA GLY A 236 -50.67 17.99 28.47
C GLY A 236 -50.42 19.30 27.72
N MET A 237 -50.00 20.37 28.40
CA MET A 237 -49.72 21.65 27.75
C MET A 237 -48.47 21.56 26.87
N SER A 238 -48.47 22.31 25.75
CA SER A 238 -47.31 22.36 24.87
C SER A 238 -46.19 23.21 25.48
N GLN A 239 -44.93 22.98 25.07
CA GLN A 239 -43.77 23.71 25.61
C GLN A 239 -43.85 25.23 25.36
N SER A 240 -44.54 25.66 24.30
CA SER A 240 -44.80 27.09 24.02
C SER A 240 -45.84 27.67 24.97
N ASP A 241 -46.86 26.91 25.34
CA ASP A 241 -47.92 27.37 26.24
C ASP A 241 -47.40 27.46 27.68
N ILE A 242 -46.61 26.47 28.11
CA ILE A 242 -45.91 26.49 29.41
C ILE A 242 -44.96 27.70 29.50
N ALA A 243 -44.25 28.01 28.41
CA ALA A 243 -43.36 29.16 28.35
C ALA A 243 -44.13 30.49 28.47
N GLY A 244 -45.31 30.57 27.83
CA GLY A 244 -46.22 31.72 27.93
C GLY A 244 -46.77 31.91 29.36
N GLU A 245 -47.21 30.83 30.00
CA GLU A 245 -47.78 30.85 31.35
C GLU A 245 -46.75 31.23 32.42
N LEU A 246 -45.51 30.72 32.31
CA LEU A 246 -44.45 30.96 33.28
C LEU A 246 -43.61 32.20 32.98
N GLY A 247 -43.89 32.92 31.89
CA GLY A 247 -43.14 34.13 31.49
C GLY A 247 -41.65 33.87 31.20
N VAL A 248 -41.30 32.67 30.72
CA VAL A 248 -39.91 32.27 30.43
C VAL A 248 -39.72 31.83 28.98
N SER A 249 -38.48 31.75 28.51
CA SER A 249 -38.20 31.25 27.16
C SER A 249 -38.53 29.76 27.01
N VAL A 250 -38.96 29.36 25.81
CA VAL A 250 -39.17 27.94 25.45
C VAL A 250 -37.88 27.11 25.67
N THR A 251 -36.71 27.70 25.45
CA THR A 251 -35.41 27.05 25.71
C THR A 251 -35.20 26.76 27.20
N THR A 252 -35.67 27.64 28.09
CA THR A 252 -35.64 27.43 29.54
C THR A 252 -36.53 26.26 29.95
N VAL A 253 -37.76 26.21 29.42
CA VAL A 253 -38.71 25.09 29.66
C VAL A 253 -38.13 23.77 29.15
N LYS A 254 -37.54 23.75 27.95
CA LYS A 254 -36.89 22.55 27.39
C LYS A 254 -35.73 22.06 28.25
N ARG A 255 -34.91 22.98 28.79
CA ARG A 255 -33.79 22.64 29.68
C ARG A 255 -34.28 22.07 31.02
N ASP A 256 -35.36 22.64 31.56
CA ASP A 256 -35.94 22.20 32.82
C ASP A 256 -36.65 20.85 32.67
N LEU A 257 -37.40 20.61 31.59
CA LEU A 257 -37.95 19.30 31.24
C LEU A 257 -36.85 18.24 31.04
N LYS A 258 -35.75 18.59 30.35
CA LYS A 258 -34.61 17.67 30.16
C LYS A 258 -33.96 17.27 31.50
N ALA A 259 -33.92 18.18 32.47
CA ALA A 259 -33.42 17.87 33.81
C ALA A 259 -34.41 17.04 34.64
N LEU A 260 -35.70 17.02 34.25
CA LEU A 260 -36.79 16.27 34.88
C LEU A 260 -37.11 14.93 34.17
N ASN A 261 -36.41 14.58 33.09
CA ASN A 261 -36.67 13.40 32.22
C ASN A 261 -36.66 12.02 32.90
N GLY A 262 -36.49 11.94 34.23
CA GLY A 262 -36.73 10.72 35.02
C GLY A 262 -38.09 10.66 35.73
N ARG A 263 -38.95 11.69 35.60
CA ARG A 263 -40.25 11.80 36.31
C ARG A 263 -41.45 12.09 35.40
N VAL A 264 -41.25 12.34 34.11
CA VAL A 264 -42.33 12.56 33.13
C VAL A 264 -42.61 11.24 32.42
N THR A 265 -43.50 10.42 32.98
CA THR A 265 -44.08 9.25 32.30
C THR A 265 -45.36 9.71 31.61
N ARG A 266 -45.48 9.38 30.31
CA ARG A 266 -46.62 9.69 29.44
C ARG A 266 -47.97 9.38 30.04
#